data_AF-S7N8W8-F1
#
_entry.id   AF-S7N8W8-F1
#
_cell.length_a   1.000
_cell.length_b   1.000
_cell.length_c   1.000
_cell.angle_alpha   90.00
_cell.angle_beta   90.00
_cell.angle_gamma   90.00
#
_symmetry.space_group_name_H-M   'P 1'
#
loop_
_entity.id
_entity.type
_entity.pdbx_description
1 polymer ?
#
loop_
_entity_poly.entity_id
_entity_poly.type
_entity_poly.pdbx_seq_one_letter_code
_entity_poly.pdbx_strand_id
1 'polypeptide(L)'
;HGVRFTRLPLERGLGDCTWLEAPARAFACAVERDARAAVGPFSRSGLRWTDAFVGLSTCGRHMSAHRVSGALARALEGTPTGHSLTAELMAHPGYPSVPPAGGCGEGPDAFSCSWERLHELRVLTEPTLQARLAQDGVQLCALHDLESKRPGEATLATFLESSQP
;
A
#
# COMPACT_ATOMS: atom_id res chain seq x y z
N HIS A 1 -12.67 3.74 -21.03
CA HIS A 1 -12.54 4.65 -19.86
C HIS A 1 -11.12 5.17 -19.60
N GLY A 2 -10.10 4.95 -20.45
CA GLY A 2 -8.80 5.65 -20.34
C GLY A 2 -7.95 5.37 -19.09
N VAL A 3 -8.38 4.46 -18.22
CA VAL A 3 -7.64 4.07 -17.00
C VAL A 3 -6.40 3.27 -17.40
N ARG A 4 -5.22 3.72 -16.96
CA ARG A 4 -3.91 3.08 -17.24
C ARG A 4 -3.23 2.52 -16.00
N PHE A 5 -3.66 2.97 -14.82
CA PHE A 5 -3.09 2.59 -13.53
C PHE A 5 -4.21 2.16 -12.59
N THR A 6 -3.90 1.16 -11.77
CA THR A 6 -4.78 0.64 -10.73
C THR A 6 -3.96 0.30 -9.49
N ARG A 7 -4.63 0.17 -8.35
CA ARG A 7 -4.04 -0.37 -7.12
C ARG A 7 -3.99 -1.89 -7.20
N LEU A 8 -2.90 -2.47 -6.70
CA LEU A 8 -2.79 -3.91 -6.48
C LEU A 8 -2.33 -4.17 -5.03
N PRO A 9 -3.25 -4.47 -4.10
CA PRO A 9 -2.93 -4.56 -2.68
C PRO A 9 -2.29 -5.92 -2.33
N LEU A 10 -1.03 -6.10 -2.75
CA LEU A 10 -0.16 -7.23 -2.39
C LEU A 10 0.93 -6.72 -1.44
N GLU A 11 0.83 -7.07 -0.15
CA GLU A 11 1.72 -6.57 0.89
C GLU A 11 2.66 -7.67 1.40
N ARG A 12 3.96 -7.48 1.14
CA ARG A 12 4.97 -8.46 1.54
C ARG A 12 5.06 -8.62 3.07
N GLY A 13 4.96 -9.86 3.53
CA GLY A 13 5.05 -10.22 4.95
C GLY A 13 3.77 -9.93 5.76
N LEU A 14 2.63 -9.75 5.09
CA LEU A 14 1.34 -9.51 5.77
C LEU A 14 0.98 -10.61 6.78
N GLY A 15 1.23 -11.87 6.43
CA GLY A 15 0.96 -13.03 7.31
C GLY A 15 1.74 -13.02 8.63
N ASP A 16 2.93 -12.43 8.61
CA ASP A 16 3.87 -12.39 9.74
C ASP A 16 3.66 -11.17 10.66
N CYS A 17 2.72 -10.29 10.31
CA CYS A 17 2.40 -9.09 11.09
C CYS A 17 1.68 -9.46 12.40
N THR A 18 2.45 -9.61 13.48
CA THR A 18 1.95 -10.01 14.81
C THR A 18 0.99 -9.02 15.46
N TRP A 19 0.98 -7.75 15.01
CA TRP A 19 0.10 -6.71 15.52
C TRP A 19 -1.30 -6.70 14.90
N LEU A 20 -1.53 -7.46 13.82
CA LEU A 20 -2.86 -7.59 13.23
C LEU A 20 -3.66 -8.65 13.99
N GLU A 21 -4.80 -8.23 14.53
CA GLU A 21 -5.75 -9.15 15.15
C GLU A 21 -6.36 -10.09 14.09
N ALA A 22 -6.83 -11.27 14.54
CA ALA A 22 -7.28 -12.32 13.63
C ALA A 22 -8.34 -11.86 12.60
N PRO A 23 -9.36 -11.06 12.95
CA PRO A 23 -10.33 -10.56 11.97
C PRO A 23 -9.70 -9.63 10.91
N ALA A 24 -8.84 -8.70 11.34
CA ALA A 24 -8.16 -7.77 10.45
C ALA A 24 -7.19 -8.51 9.51
N ARG A 25 -6.47 -9.50 10.03
CA ARG A 25 -5.59 -10.36 9.24
C ARG A 25 -6.37 -11.18 8.23
N ALA A 26 -7.49 -11.78 8.61
CA ALA A 26 -8.33 -12.56 7.69
C ALA A 26 -8.88 -11.71 6.54
N PHE A 27 -9.34 -10.49 6.85
CA PHE A 27 -9.75 -9.52 5.84
C PHE A 27 -8.59 -9.17 4.90
N ALA A 28 -7.43 -8.82 5.45
CA ALA A 28 -6.26 -8.44 4.69
C ALA A 28 -5.76 -9.58 3.77
N CYS A 29 -5.73 -10.82 4.26
CA CYS A 29 -5.41 -11.99 3.44
C CYS A 29 -6.44 -12.26 2.33
N ALA A 30 -7.73 -12.00 2.58
CA ALA A 30 -8.75 -12.09 1.54
C ALA A 30 -8.51 -11.06 0.43
N VAL A 31 -8.18 -9.81 0.80
CA VAL A 31 -7.82 -8.75 -0.14
C VAL A 31 -6.59 -9.14 -0.98
N GLU A 32 -5.53 -9.66 -0.35
CA GLU A 32 -4.34 -10.12 -1.10
C GLU A 32 -4.64 -11.26 -2.07
N ARG A 33 -5.49 -12.21 -1.68
CA ARG A 33 -5.90 -13.32 -2.54
C ARG A 33 -6.62 -12.80 -3.77
N ASP A 34 -7.56 -11.88 -3.58
CA ASP A 34 -8.34 -11.30 -4.66
C ASP A 34 -7.45 -10.43 -5.57
N ALA A 35 -6.50 -9.68 -4.99
CA ALA A 35 -5.48 -8.94 -5.73
C ALA A 35 -4.60 -9.88 -6.58
N ARG A 36 -4.16 -11.00 -6.02
CA ARG A 36 -3.36 -12.00 -6.76
C ARG A 36 -4.14 -12.58 -7.93
N ALA A 37 -5.42 -12.87 -7.74
CA ALA A 37 -6.30 -13.34 -8.81
C ALA A 37 -6.50 -12.27 -9.90
N ALA A 38 -6.43 -10.98 -9.55
CA ALA A 38 -6.61 -9.86 -10.47
C ALA A 38 -5.38 -9.56 -11.35
N VAL A 39 -4.18 -10.04 -11.00
CA VAL A 39 -2.94 -9.80 -11.77
C VAL A 39 -3.10 -10.14 -13.25
N GLY A 40 -3.53 -11.37 -13.55
CA GLY A 40 -3.70 -11.83 -14.93
C GLY A 40 -4.70 -10.99 -15.74
N PRO A 41 -5.94 -10.80 -15.25
CA PRO A 41 -6.91 -9.89 -15.86
C PRO A 41 -6.37 -8.47 -16.06
N PHE A 42 -5.74 -7.87 -15.05
CA PHE A 42 -5.22 -6.51 -15.13
C PHE A 42 -4.11 -6.37 -16.16
N SER A 43 -3.15 -7.30 -16.18
CA SER A 43 -2.09 -7.34 -17.20
C SER A 43 -2.67 -7.45 -18.61
N ARG A 44 -3.65 -8.34 -18.84
CA ARG A 44 -4.30 -8.49 -20.17
C ARG A 44 -5.06 -7.25 -20.61
N SER A 45 -5.58 -6.46 -19.67
CA SER A 45 -6.20 -5.16 -19.95
C SER A 45 -5.20 -4.01 -20.10
N GLY A 46 -3.90 -4.25 -19.95
CA GLY A 46 -2.87 -3.21 -20.03
C GLY A 46 -2.86 -2.26 -18.82
N LEU A 47 -3.45 -2.65 -17.69
CA LEU A 47 -3.38 -1.88 -16.46
C LEU A 47 -2.01 -2.04 -15.81
N ARG A 48 -1.49 -0.95 -15.25
CA ARG A 48 -0.24 -0.88 -14.48
C ARG A 48 -0.55 -0.66 -13.00
N TRP A 49 0.41 -0.96 -12.14
CA TRP A 49 0.37 -0.75 -10.69
C TRP A 49 1.81 -0.56 -10.18
N THR A 50 1.99 -0.18 -8.92
CA THR A 50 3.31 -0.04 -8.29
C THR A 50 3.96 -1.40 -8.02
N ASP A 51 5.28 -1.45 -7.92
CA ASP A 51 6.04 -2.69 -7.66
C ASP A 51 5.71 -3.30 -6.29
N ALA A 52 5.42 -2.44 -5.31
CA ALA A 52 5.04 -2.82 -3.96
C ALA A 52 3.79 -2.07 -3.48
N PHE A 53 3.13 -2.67 -2.49
CA PHE A 53 2.03 -2.07 -1.76
C PHE A 53 2.25 -2.20 -0.26
N VAL A 54 1.94 -1.13 0.48
CA VAL A 54 1.92 -1.07 1.94
C VAL A 54 0.60 -0.43 2.36
N GLY A 55 -0.11 -1.03 3.32
CA GLY A 55 -1.28 -0.38 3.91
C GLY A 55 -2.29 -1.32 4.53
N LEU A 56 -2.27 -2.60 4.16
CA LEU A 56 -3.09 -3.63 4.80
C LEU A 56 -2.64 -3.84 6.25
N SER A 57 -1.34 -3.85 6.51
CA SER A 57 -0.82 -4.04 7.88
C SER A 57 -0.73 -2.76 8.70
N THR A 58 -0.83 -1.58 8.07
CA THR A 58 -0.62 -0.28 8.71
C THR A 58 -1.88 0.58 8.78
N CYS A 59 -3.04 0.06 8.40
CA CYS A 59 -4.30 0.81 8.42
C CYS A 59 -4.72 1.20 9.85
N GLY A 60 -5.28 2.40 9.98
CA GLY A 60 -5.92 2.91 11.18
C GLY A 60 -4.96 3.00 12.37
N ARG A 61 -5.39 2.47 13.52
CA ARG A 61 -4.57 2.44 14.76
C ARG A 61 -3.23 1.73 14.59
N HIS A 62 -3.06 0.92 13.53
CA HIS A 62 -1.81 0.22 13.30
C HIS A 62 -0.75 1.09 12.64
N MET A 63 -1.09 2.27 12.11
CA MET A 63 -0.11 3.15 11.49
C MET A 63 0.89 3.68 12.53
N SER A 64 2.18 3.55 12.23
CA SER A 64 3.25 4.21 12.98
C SER A 64 4.45 4.39 12.07
N ALA A 65 5.31 5.36 12.38
CA ALA A 65 6.53 5.59 11.60
C ALA A 65 7.38 4.31 11.47
N HIS A 66 7.51 3.56 12.58
CA HIS A 66 8.24 2.30 12.61
C HIS A 66 7.62 1.23 11.70
N ARG A 67 6.28 1.05 11.74
CA ARG A 67 5.61 0.01 10.93
C ARG A 67 5.60 0.36 9.45
N VAL A 68 5.39 1.63 9.10
CA VAL A 68 5.47 2.10 7.70
C VAL A 68 6.87 1.88 7.15
N SER A 69 7.90 2.34 7.86
CA SER A 69 9.30 2.18 7.43
C SER A 69 9.70 0.70 7.36
N GLY A 70 9.27 -0.12 8.33
CA GLY A 70 9.52 -1.55 8.33
C GLY A 70 8.81 -2.28 7.18
N ALA A 71 7.59 -1.89 6.83
CA ALA A 71 6.85 -2.46 5.69
C ALA A 71 7.51 -2.09 4.35
N LEU A 72 7.96 -0.84 4.20
CA LEU A 72 8.73 -0.40 3.03
C LEU A 72 10.06 -1.15 2.93
N ALA A 73 10.81 -1.30 4.04
CA ALA A 73 12.04 -2.06 4.05
C ALA A 73 11.82 -3.53 3.65
N ARG A 74 10.76 -4.18 4.16
CA ARG A 74 10.38 -5.53 3.73
C ARG A 74 10.05 -5.60 2.24
N ALA A 75 9.37 -4.59 1.70
CA ALA A 75 9.06 -4.52 0.28
C ALA A 75 10.32 -4.46 -0.61
N LEU A 76 11.41 -3.88 -0.10
CA LEU A 76 12.69 -3.80 -0.81
C LEU A 76 13.54 -5.09 -0.72
N GLU A 77 13.19 -6.05 0.15
CA GLU A 77 13.98 -7.27 0.32
C GLU A 77 14.13 -8.08 -0.98
N GLY A 78 15.38 -8.38 -1.34
CA GLY A 78 15.71 -9.10 -2.57
C GLY A 78 15.75 -8.23 -3.82
N THR A 79 15.54 -6.91 -3.69
CA THR A 79 15.75 -5.96 -4.79
C THR A 79 17.25 -5.81 -5.07
N PRO A 80 17.71 -5.98 -6.33
CA PRO A 80 19.13 -5.82 -6.63
C PRO A 80 19.60 -4.38 -6.39
N THR A 81 20.84 -4.24 -5.91
CA THR A 81 21.45 -2.94 -5.65
C THR A 81 21.43 -2.05 -6.90
N GLY A 82 20.94 -0.81 -6.75
CA GLY A 82 20.85 0.16 -7.85
C GLY A 82 19.51 0.18 -8.58
N HIS A 83 18.57 -0.72 -8.26
CA HIS A 83 17.20 -0.65 -8.77
C HIS A 83 16.32 0.19 -7.84
N SER A 84 15.53 1.08 -8.44
CA SER A 84 14.50 1.86 -7.73
C SER A 84 13.15 1.17 -7.87
N LEU A 85 12.44 0.96 -6.76
CA LEU A 85 11.08 0.43 -6.75
C LEU A 85 10.06 1.54 -6.54
N THR A 86 8.87 1.34 -7.08
CA THR A 86 7.69 2.12 -6.78
C THR A 86 6.88 1.41 -5.70
N ALA A 87 6.49 2.13 -4.65
CA ALA A 87 5.65 1.59 -3.59
C ALA A 87 4.43 2.49 -3.40
N GLU A 88 3.24 1.89 -3.33
CA GLU A 88 2.04 2.59 -2.91
C GLU A 88 1.85 2.43 -1.41
N LEU A 89 1.70 3.55 -0.68
CA LEU A 89 1.26 3.57 0.71
C LEU A 89 -0.23 3.94 0.76
N MET A 90 -1.08 2.97 1.09
CA MET A 90 -2.49 3.20 1.33
C MET A 90 -2.70 3.75 2.74
N ALA A 91 -3.48 4.83 2.81
CA ALA A 91 -3.86 5.52 4.02
C ALA A 91 -5.25 6.18 3.84
N HIS A 92 -5.88 6.50 4.96
CA HIS A 92 -7.18 7.14 5.09
C HIS A 92 -7.15 8.36 6.03
N PRO A 93 -6.20 9.30 5.87
CA PRO A 93 -6.05 10.41 6.79
C PRO A 93 -7.30 11.29 6.82
N GLY A 94 -7.60 11.84 8.00
CA GLY A 94 -8.56 12.93 8.14
C GLY A 94 -9.30 12.94 9.48
N TYR A 95 -10.19 13.91 9.64
CA TYR A 95 -11.04 13.98 10.82
C TYR A 95 -12.18 12.96 10.75
N PRO A 96 -12.63 12.42 11.91
CA PRO A 96 -13.81 11.58 11.97
C PRO A 96 -15.01 12.22 11.27
N SER A 97 -15.68 11.46 10.41
CA SER A 97 -16.93 11.89 9.78
C SER A 97 -18.06 11.93 10.80
N VAL A 98 -18.98 12.89 10.65
CA VAL A 98 -20.16 13.05 11.51
C VAL A 98 -21.41 12.71 10.70
N PRO A 99 -22.11 11.60 11.00
CA PRO A 99 -23.36 11.26 10.30
C PRO A 99 -24.40 12.40 10.38
N PRO A 100 -25.20 12.63 9.33
CA PRO A 100 -25.25 11.86 8.08
C PRO A 100 -24.24 12.33 7.02
N ALA A 101 -23.36 13.29 7.34
CA ALA A 101 -22.44 13.87 6.37
C ALA A 101 -21.24 12.94 6.10
N GLY A 102 -20.95 12.73 4.82
CA GLY A 102 -19.85 11.88 4.36
C GLY A 102 -20.31 10.52 3.83
N GLY A 103 -19.35 9.68 3.47
CA GLY A 103 -19.60 8.37 2.84
C GLY A 103 -20.11 8.46 1.40
N CYS A 104 -20.43 7.30 0.82
CA CYS A 104 -20.93 7.17 -0.55
C CYS A 104 -22.36 6.62 -0.55
N GLY A 105 -23.32 7.45 -0.14
CA GLY A 105 -24.75 7.11 -0.15
C GLY A 105 -25.34 6.93 1.25
N GLU A 106 -25.04 5.80 1.91
CA GLU A 106 -25.65 5.42 3.20
C GLU A 106 -25.07 6.17 4.42
N GLY A 107 -24.20 7.16 4.19
CA GLY A 107 -23.43 7.83 5.23
C GLY A 107 -22.05 7.18 5.46
N PRO A 108 -21.24 7.73 6.37
CA PRO A 108 -19.91 7.20 6.68
C PRO A 108 -19.99 5.86 7.43
N ASP A 109 -19.09 4.94 7.11
CA ASP A 109 -18.93 3.69 7.85
C ASP A 109 -18.25 3.89 9.22
N ALA A 110 -18.19 2.82 10.03
CA ALA A 110 -17.59 2.87 11.37
C ALA A 110 -16.12 3.34 11.35
N PHE A 111 -15.37 2.98 10.32
CA PHE A 111 -13.98 3.40 10.18
C PHE A 111 -13.87 4.90 9.83
N SER A 112 -14.73 5.39 8.94
CA SER A 112 -14.84 6.80 8.56
C SER A 112 -15.17 7.70 9.75
N CYS A 113 -15.97 7.22 10.70
CA CYS A 113 -16.30 7.88 11.96
C CYS A 113 -15.25 7.69 13.07
N SER A 114 -14.18 6.92 12.83
CA SER A 114 -13.20 6.59 13.87
C SER A 114 -12.12 7.65 14.01
N TRP A 115 -11.56 7.76 15.22
CA TRP A 115 -10.35 8.54 15.49
C TRP A 115 -9.09 7.96 14.84
N GLU A 116 -9.17 6.75 14.29
CA GLU A 116 -8.04 6.12 13.61
C GLU A 116 -7.63 6.91 12.36
N ARG A 117 -8.57 7.56 11.66
CA ARG A 117 -8.25 8.46 10.54
C ARG A 117 -7.43 9.69 10.98
N LEU A 118 -7.73 10.23 12.17
CA LEU A 118 -6.96 11.35 12.72
C LEU A 118 -5.57 10.88 13.17
N HIS A 119 -5.49 9.66 13.71
CA HIS A 119 -4.23 9.02 14.05
C HIS A 119 -3.32 8.87 12.82
N GLU A 120 -3.85 8.34 11.72
CA GLU A 120 -3.10 8.25 10.46
C GLU A 120 -2.64 9.62 9.96
N LEU A 121 -3.53 10.63 9.96
CA LEU A 121 -3.17 11.99 9.58
C LEU A 121 -2.00 12.50 10.43
N ARG A 122 -2.06 12.34 11.75
CA ARG A 122 -0.99 12.75 12.65
C ARG A 122 0.32 12.07 12.31
N VAL A 123 0.34 10.76 12.15
CA VAL A 123 1.56 10.00 11.80
C VAL A 123 2.13 10.45 10.46
N LEU A 124 1.31 10.64 9.43
CA LEU A 124 1.75 11.08 8.10
C LEU A 124 2.34 12.50 8.09
N THR A 125 1.84 13.37 8.98
CA THR A 125 2.35 14.75 9.13
C THR A 125 3.49 14.89 10.13
N GLU A 126 3.87 13.80 10.78
CA GLU A 126 4.85 13.83 11.87
C GLU A 126 6.29 13.91 11.33
N PRO A 127 7.15 14.80 11.88
CA PRO A 127 8.50 14.98 11.37
C PRO A 127 9.39 13.72 11.40
N THR A 128 9.21 12.83 12.38
CA THR A 128 10.02 11.61 12.47
C THR A 128 9.77 10.68 11.29
N LEU A 129 8.52 10.50 10.84
CA LEU A 129 8.25 9.73 9.63
C LEU A 129 8.88 10.38 8.38
N GLN A 130 8.73 11.69 8.22
CA GLN A 130 9.29 12.41 7.06
C GLN A 130 10.81 12.31 7.01
N ALA A 131 11.48 12.52 8.15
CA ALA A 131 12.93 12.38 8.27
C ALA A 131 13.38 10.96 7.97
N ARG A 132 12.63 9.96 8.44
CA ARG A 132 12.95 8.55 8.19
C ARG A 132 12.82 8.19 6.71
N LEU A 133 11.73 8.58 6.06
CA LEU A 133 11.54 8.36 4.62
C LEU A 133 12.66 9.03 3.80
N ALA A 134 13.05 10.25 4.17
CA ALA A 134 14.16 10.94 3.52
C ALA A 134 15.52 10.23 3.73
N GLN A 135 15.79 9.74 4.94
CA GLN A 135 16.99 8.95 5.24
C GLN A 135 17.04 7.65 4.43
N ASP A 136 15.89 7.00 4.25
CA ASP A 136 15.74 5.79 3.46
C ASP A 136 15.72 6.08 1.93
N GLY A 137 15.91 7.33 1.51
CA GLY A 137 15.98 7.74 0.11
C GLY A 137 14.63 7.70 -0.63
N VAL A 138 13.52 7.67 0.11
CA VAL A 138 12.18 7.60 -0.48
C VAL A 138 11.82 8.94 -1.13
N GLN A 139 11.40 8.87 -2.39
CA GLN A 139 10.88 10.01 -3.14
C GLN A 139 9.36 9.90 -3.27
N LEU A 140 8.65 10.93 -2.81
CA LEU A 140 7.22 11.03 -3.03
C LEU A 140 6.96 11.46 -4.48
N CYS A 141 6.11 10.72 -5.18
CA CYS A 141 5.70 11.01 -6.54
C CYS A 141 4.19 10.77 -6.73
N ALA A 142 3.63 11.37 -7.77
CA ALA A 142 2.28 11.10 -8.22
C ALA A 142 2.27 9.96 -9.27
N LEU A 143 1.13 9.31 -9.45
CA LEU A 143 1.01 8.22 -10.44
C LEU A 143 1.35 8.66 -11.88
N HIS A 144 1.08 9.92 -12.24
CA HIS A 144 1.42 10.43 -13.57
C HIS A 144 2.93 10.58 -13.79
N ASP A 145 3.72 10.74 -12.72
CA ASP A 145 5.18 10.74 -12.81
C ASP A 145 5.71 9.35 -13.19
N LEU A 146 5.01 8.29 -12.77
CA LEU A 146 5.33 6.90 -13.10
C LEU A 146 4.98 6.53 -14.54
N GLU A 147 4.05 7.25 -15.18
CA GLU A 147 3.67 6.98 -16.57
C GLU A 147 4.83 7.20 -17.56
N SER A 148 5.80 8.03 -17.18
CA SER A 148 7.00 8.35 -17.94
C SER A 148 8.10 7.27 -17.88
N LYS A 149 8.02 6.34 -16.91
CA LYS A 149 8.91 5.18 -16.85
C LYS A 149 8.56 4.22 -17.98
N ARG A 150 9.49 4.06 -18.94
CA ARG A 150 9.32 3.22 -20.14
C ARG A 150 9.21 1.73 -19.76
N PRO A 151 8.60 0.88 -20.61
CA PRO A 151 8.51 -0.55 -20.35
C PRO A 151 9.91 -1.17 -20.45
N GLY A 152 10.42 -1.73 -19.34
CA GLY A 152 11.74 -2.35 -19.30
C GLY A 152 12.34 -2.56 -17.91
N GLU A 153 11.82 -1.90 -16.87
CA GLU A 153 12.19 -2.23 -15.48
C GLU A 153 11.39 -3.45 -15.03
N ALA A 154 12.10 -4.42 -14.44
CA ALA A 154 11.70 -5.80 -14.24
C ALA A 154 10.25 -5.99 -13.78
N THR A 155 9.49 -6.77 -14.55
CA THR A 155 8.15 -7.22 -14.13
C THR A 155 8.30 -8.25 -13.01
N LEU A 156 7.29 -8.31 -12.14
CA LEU A 156 7.15 -9.27 -11.03
C LEU A 156 7.33 -10.75 -11.45
N ALA A 157 7.29 -11.05 -12.76
CA ALA A 157 7.61 -12.36 -13.33
C ALA A 157 9.00 -12.86 -12.86
N THR A 158 9.98 -11.95 -12.73
CA THR A 158 11.34 -12.28 -12.27
C THR A 158 11.42 -12.67 -10.79
N PHE A 159 10.44 -12.28 -9.98
CA PHE A 159 10.38 -12.60 -8.54
C PHE A 159 9.53 -13.83 -8.22
N LEU A 160 8.65 -14.25 -9.14
CA LEU A 160 7.81 -15.43 -8.96
C LEU A 160 8.47 -16.72 -9.48
N GLU A 161 9.42 -16.64 -10.41
CA GLU A 161 10.18 -17.81 -10.89
C GLU A 161 11.26 -18.28 -9.90
N SER A 162 11.72 -17.43 -8.99
CA SER A 162 12.74 -17.81 -7.98
C SER A 162 12.17 -18.47 -6.71
N SER A 163 10.85 -18.70 -6.66
CA SER A 163 10.16 -19.30 -5.51
C SER A 163 9.50 -20.66 -5.82
N GLN A 164 9.91 -21.34 -6.89
CA GLN A 164 9.62 -22.77 -7.04
C GLN A 164 10.80 -23.60 -6.51
N PRO A 165 10.54 -24.64 -5.69
CA PRO A 165 11.58 -25.54 -5.19
C PRO A 165 12.19 -26.40 -6.30
#